data_AF-A0A815DCY1-F1
#
_entry.id   AF-A0A815DCY1-F1
#
_cell.length_a   1.000
_cell.length_b   1.000
_cell.length_c   1.000
_cell.angle_alpha   90.00
_cell.angle_beta   90.00
_cell.angle_gamma   90.00
#
_symmetry.space_group_name_H-M   'P 1'
#
loop_
_entity.id
_entity.type
_entity.pdbx_description
1 polymer ?
#
loop_
_entity_poly.entity_id
_entity_poly.type
_entity_poly.pdbx_seq_one_letter_code
_entity_poly.pdbx_strand_id
1 'polypeptide(L)'
;MLCSQKIVSQINCVVKLSQQMRTEDVRYLELLNRLRNGTSTIDDYQLLCTRVIGAPNLQVSLREKPWNEAPMLVFRNALRTQINNRALLNKTVEMKLTPVVCAAQDYIQGKQIEDPRLRNAILQLPDNKTEHLPGYLPLVPGIPVLLTENIATELGLSNGTRGVFRQLAYEDFSESFHFIDTDFPKHR
;
A
#
# COMPACT_ATOMS: atom_id res chain seq x y z
N MET A 1 5.35 -28.87 -7.76
CA MET A 1 5.13 -29.05 -6.30
C MET A 1 5.98 -30.16 -5.68
N LEU A 2 6.28 -31.28 -6.35
CA LEU A 2 7.06 -32.39 -5.76
C LEU A 2 8.52 -32.04 -5.40
N CYS A 3 9.20 -31.16 -6.15
CA CYS A 3 10.59 -30.80 -5.86
C CYS A 3 10.75 -29.93 -4.61
N SER A 4 9.88 -28.94 -4.39
CA SER A 4 9.95 -28.07 -3.22
C SER A 4 9.70 -28.83 -1.91
N GLN A 5 8.75 -29.76 -1.90
CA GLN A 5 8.49 -30.61 -0.73
C GLN A 5 9.69 -31.51 -0.40
N LYS A 6 10.35 -32.10 -1.42
CA LYS A 6 11.56 -32.92 -1.25
C LYS A 6 12.74 -32.11 -0.70
N ILE A 7 12.88 -30.85 -1.11
CA ILE A 7 13.93 -29.94 -0.57
C ILE A 7 13.63 -29.59 0.89
N VAL A 8 12.37 -29.24 1.20
CA VAL A 8 11.97 -28.92 2.59
C VAL A 8 12.13 -30.13 3.51
N SER A 9 11.87 -31.36 3.04
CA SER A 9 12.06 -32.57 3.85
C SER A 9 13.52 -32.90 4.18
N GLN A 10 14.49 -32.27 3.49
CA GLN A 10 15.91 -32.42 3.81
C GLN A 10 16.37 -31.49 4.95
N ILE A 11 15.51 -30.56 5.40
CA ILE A 11 15.79 -29.72 6.56
C ILE A 11 15.81 -30.61 7.80
N ASN A 12 16.98 -30.76 8.42
CA ASN A 12 17.20 -31.62 9.59
C ASN A 12 17.24 -30.86 10.93
N CYS A 13 17.21 -29.52 10.88
CA CYS A 13 17.27 -28.66 12.05
C CYS A 13 16.18 -27.59 11.97
N VAL A 14 15.39 -27.46 13.03
CA VAL A 14 14.39 -26.40 13.18
C VAL A 14 14.72 -25.63 14.45
N VAL A 15 14.98 -24.33 14.30
CA VAL A 15 15.22 -23.42 15.43
C VAL A 15 13.99 -22.57 15.65
N LYS A 16 13.46 -22.58 16.88
CA LYS A 16 12.32 -21.75 17.28
C LYS A 16 12.80 -20.59 18.15
N LEU A 17 12.61 -19.36 17.67
CA LEU A 17 12.78 -18.17 18.49
C LEU A 17 11.55 -18.00 19.40
N SER A 18 11.78 -17.86 20.70
CA SER A 18 10.73 -17.73 21.73
C SER A 18 10.52 -16.29 22.18
N GLN A 19 11.53 -15.42 22.03
CA GLN A 19 11.47 -14.03 22.48
C GLN A 19 10.93 -13.11 21.38
N GLN A 20 9.96 -12.29 21.77
CA GLN A 20 9.39 -11.20 20.96
C GLN A 20 10.08 -9.89 21.35
N MET A 21 10.46 -9.06 20.36
CA MET A 21 11.15 -7.77 20.57
C MET A 21 10.36 -6.53 20.09
N ARG A 22 9.16 -6.71 19.54
CA ARG A 22 8.33 -5.64 18.93
C ARG A 22 7.46 -4.87 19.92
N THR A 23 7.16 -5.42 21.09
CA THR A 23 6.36 -4.75 22.14
C THR A 23 6.86 -5.16 23.52
N GLU A 24 6.81 -4.23 24.46
CA GLU A 24 7.11 -4.46 25.87
C GLU A 24 5.82 -4.71 26.69
N ASP A 25 4.65 -4.44 26.11
CA ASP A 25 3.35 -4.68 26.74
C ASP A 25 3.05 -6.19 26.83
N VAL A 26 3.18 -6.72 28.05
CA VAL A 26 2.95 -8.14 28.38
C VAL A 26 1.52 -8.56 28.09
N ARG A 27 0.52 -7.74 28.45
CA ARG A 27 -0.90 -8.09 28.28
C ARG A 27 -1.26 -8.16 26.80
N TYR A 28 -0.70 -7.26 25.99
CA TYR A 28 -0.87 -7.27 24.55
C TYR A 28 -0.14 -8.45 23.89
N LEU A 29 1.06 -8.81 24.37
CA LEU A 29 1.80 -9.97 23.88
C LEU A 29 1.03 -11.28 24.11
N GLU A 30 0.48 -11.47 25.31
CA GLU A 30 -0.35 -12.63 25.61
C GLU A 30 -1.55 -12.76 24.68
N LEU A 31 -2.23 -11.63 24.42
CA LEU A 31 -3.33 -11.57 23.45
C LEU A 31 -2.85 -12.01 22.06
N LEU A 32 -1.74 -11.47 21.56
CA LEU A 32 -1.21 -11.81 20.23
C LEU A 32 -0.84 -13.29 20.12
N ASN A 33 -0.28 -13.88 21.18
CA ASN A 33 0.05 -15.31 21.22
C ASN A 33 -1.20 -16.19 21.18
N ARG A 34 -2.25 -15.85 21.94
CA ARG A 34 -3.53 -16.57 21.90
C ARG A 34 -4.19 -16.43 20.54
N LEU A 35 -4.20 -15.24 19.96
CA LEU A 35 -4.75 -14.97 18.63
C LEU A 35 -4.04 -15.82 17.56
N ARG A 36 -2.71 -15.88 17.59
CA ARG A 36 -1.92 -16.71 16.67
C ARG A 36 -2.29 -18.20 16.74
N ASN A 37 -2.61 -18.70 17.93
CA ASN A 37 -2.95 -20.10 18.17
C ASN A 37 -4.47 -20.38 18.08
N GLY A 38 -5.30 -19.39 17.76
CA GLY A 38 -6.76 -19.56 17.70
C GLY A 38 -7.42 -19.80 19.07
N THR A 39 -6.82 -19.29 20.16
CA THR A 39 -7.26 -19.48 21.56
C THR A 39 -7.65 -18.17 22.23
N SER A 40 -8.08 -17.18 21.45
CA SER A 40 -8.50 -15.86 21.96
C SER A 40 -9.66 -15.96 22.96
N THR A 41 -9.61 -15.12 23.99
CA THR A 41 -10.63 -15.06 25.05
C THR A 41 -11.57 -13.87 24.86
N ILE A 42 -12.66 -13.81 25.65
CA ILE A 42 -13.56 -12.65 25.64
C ILE A 42 -12.85 -11.38 26.12
N ASP A 43 -11.93 -11.52 27.08
CA ASP A 43 -11.13 -10.39 27.59
C ASP A 43 -10.19 -9.85 26.52
N ASP A 44 -9.68 -10.72 25.63
CA ASP A 44 -8.87 -10.28 24.49
C ASP A 44 -9.70 -9.47 23.49
N TYR A 45 -10.92 -9.92 23.20
CA TYR A 45 -11.85 -9.17 22.36
C TYR A 45 -12.17 -7.81 22.97
N GLN A 46 -12.51 -7.76 24.26
CA GLN A 46 -12.80 -6.52 24.98
C GLN A 46 -11.60 -5.57 24.97
N LEU A 47 -10.38 -6.10 25.16
CA LEU A 47 -9.15 -5.30 25.08
C LEU A 47 -9.00 -4.67 23.68
N LEU A 48 -9.25 -5.39 22.60
CA LEU A 48 -9.22 -4.83 21.25
C LEU A 48 -10.31 -3.77 21.03
N CYS A 49 -11.50 -3.95 21.59
CA CYS A 49 -12.58 -2.97 21.52
C CYS A 49 -12.19 -1.62 22.17
N THR A 50 -11.30 -1.61 23.16
CA THR A 50 -10.77 -0.35 23.73
C THR A 50 -9.93 0.47 22.76
N ARG A 51 -9.48 -0.14 21.65
CA ARG A 51 -8.62 0.50 20.63
C ARG A 51 -9.40 0.98 19.41
N VAL A 52 -10.73 0.90 19.46
CA VAL A 52 -11.59 1.42 18.39
C VAL A 52 -11.69 2.94 18.54
N ILE A 53 -11.25 3.65 17.50
CA ILE A 53 -11.36 5.11 17.43
C ILE A 53 -12.84 5.51 17.48
N GLY A 54 -13.17 6.48 18.33
CA GLY A 54 -14.54 6.93 18.58
C GLY A 54 -15.24 6.24 19.76
N ALA A 55 -14.59 5.28 20.42
CA ALA A 55 -15.07 4.76 21.70
C ALA A 55 -14.96 5.85 22.79
N PRO A 56 -15.88 5.92 23.77
CA PRO A 56 -15.92 6.99 24.78
C PRO A 56 -14.61 7.15 25.57
N ASN A 57 -13.89 6.05 25.74
CA ASN A 57 -12.64 5.93 26.50
C ASN A 57 -11.37 6.17 25.67
N LEU A 58 -11.46 6.45 24.36
CA LEU A 58 -10.31 6.72 23.51
C LEU A 58 -10.43 8.08 22.81
N GLN A 59 -9.84 9.10 23.45
CA GLN A 59 -9.75 10.46 22.91
C GLN A 59 -8.42 10.62 22.15
N VAL A 60 -8.44 10.30 20.86
CA VAL A 60 -7.27 10.43 19.99
C VAL A 60 -7.62 11.27 18.76
N SER A 61 -6.78 12.27 18.47
CA SER A 61 -6.88 13.06 17.24
C SER A 61 -6.12 12.38 16.10
N LEU A 62 -6.82 12.06 15.00
CA LEU A 62 -6.19 11.53 13.78
C LEU A 62 -5.45 12.61 12.96
N ARG A 63 -5.54 13.88 13.37
CA ARG A 63 -4.83 14.99 12.72
C ARG A 63 -3.43 15.21 13.29
N GLU A 64 -3.14 14.60 14.44
CA GLU A 64 -1.90 14.79 15.18
C GLU A 64 -0.99 13.57 15.08
N LYS A 65 0.30 13.77 15.35
CA LYS A 65 1.28 12.68 15.38
C LYS A 65 1.02 11.77 16.59
N PRO A 66 1.29 10.45 16.48
CA PRO A 66 1.79 9.75 15.28
C PRO A 66 0.68 9.33 14.30
N TRP A 67 -0.60 9.60 14.60
CA TRP A 67 -1.75 9.03 13.90
C TRP A 67 -1.96 9.58 12.49
N ASN A 68 -1.62 10.85 12.26
CA ASN A 68 -1.67 11.46 10.94
C ASN A 68 -0.62 10.90 9.95
N GLU A 69 0.37 10.16 10.44
CA GLU A 69 1.43 9.52 9.66
C GLU A 69 1.36 7.98 9.74
N ALA A 70 0.37 7.44 10.48
CA ALA A 70 0.24 6.01 10.69
C ALA A 70 -0.19 5.30 9.39
N PRO A 71 0.44 4.17 9.02
CA PRO A 71 0.01 3.39 7.87
C PRO A 71 -1.36 2.76 8.13
N MET A 72 -2.24 2.83 7.13
CA MET A 72 -3.53 2.14 7.15
C MET A 72 -3.44 0.78 6.47
N LEU A 73 -3.90 -0.27 7.16
CA LEU A 73 -4.00 -1.61 6.61
C LEU A 73 -5.46 -1.86 6.20
N VAL A 74 -5.64 -2.38 4.99
CA VAL A 74 -6.97 -2.73 4.46
C VAL A 74 -6.93 -4.09 3.78
N PHE A 75 -8.10 -4.74 3.73
CA PHE A 75 -8.21 -6.09 3.18
C PHE A 75 -8.16 -6.14 1.64
N ARG A 76 -8.61 -5.08 0.97
CA ARG A 76 -8.75 -5.04 -0.49
C ARG A 76 -7.81 -4.01 -1.12
N ASN A 77 -7.09 -4.40 -2.17
CA ASN A 77 -6.23 -3.50 -2.93
C ASN A 77 -7.00 -2.31 -3.52
N ALA A 78 -8.20 -2.55 -4.05
CA ALA A 78 -9.08 -1.49 -4.54
C ALA A 78 -9.34 -0.39 -3.49
N LEU A 79 -9.58 -0.79 -2.23
CA LEU A 79 -9.79 0.16 -1.14
C LEU A 79 -8.49 0.89 -0.77
N ARG A 80 -7.35 0.19 -0.75
CA ARG A 80 -6.03 0.80 -0.53
C ARG A 80 -5.78 1.91 -1.56
N THR A 81 -6.03 1.62 -2.82
CA THR A 81 -5.81 2.55 -3.93
C THR A 81 -6.72 3.77 -3.81
N GLN A 82 -8.01 3.58 -3.50
CA GLN A 82 -8.93 4.70 -3.23
C GLN A 82 -8.48 5.58 -2.05
N ILE A 83 -8.07 4.97 -0.94
CA ILE A 83 -7.59 5.71 0.24
C ILE A 83 -6.32 6.50 -0.10
N ASN A 84 -5.35 5.88 -0.78
CA ASN A 84 -4.11 6.53 -1.17
C ASN A 84 -4.37 7.71 -2.12
N ASN A 85 -5.23 7.53 -3.13
CA ASN A 85 -5.60 8.59 -4.06
C ASN A 85 -6.28 9.76 -3.34
N ARG A 86 -7.17 9.48 -2.39
CA ARG A 86 -7.82 10.52 -1.60
C ARG A 86 -6.85 11.23 -0.65
N ALA A 87 -5.91 10.50 -0.05
CA ALA A 87 -4.85 11.09 0.76
C ALA A 87 -3.98 12.04 -0.07
N LEU A 88 -3.66 11.66 -1.30
CA LEU A 88 -2.93 12.51 -2.24
C LEU A 88 -3.71 13.78 -2.59
N LEU A 89 -4.99 13.68 -2.95
CA LEU A 89 -5.83 14.84 -3.24
C LEU A 89 -6.01 15.77 -2.04
N ASN A 90 -6.11 15.23 -0.83
CA ASN A 90 -6.15 16.07 0.36
C ASN A 90 -4.82 16.83 0.52
N LYS A 91 -3.69 16.18 0.22
CA LYS A 91 -2.37 16.80 0.30
C LYS A 91 -2.16 17.88 -0.76
N THR A 92 -2.68 17.70 -1.97
CA THR A 92 -2.62 18.72 -3.02
C THR A 92 -3.38 19.99 -2.62
N VAL A 93 -4.56 19.85 -2.00
CA VAL A 93 -5.34 20.97 -1.46
C VAL A 93 -4.61 21.66 -0.31
N GLU A 94 -4.07 20.89 0.63
CA GLU A 94 -3.30 21.41 1.78
C GLU A 94 -2.08 22.22 1.33
N MET A 95 -1.32 21.69 0.37
CA MET A 95 -0.09 22.29 -0.14
C MET A 95 -0.30 23.31 -1.27
N LYS A 96 -1.54 23.45 -1.77
CA LYS A 96 -1.88 24.24 -2.96
C LYS A 96 -1.02 23.87 -4.18
N LEU A 97 -0.81 22.57 -4.38
CA LEU A 97 -0.05 22.02 -5.50
C LEU A 97 -0.97 21.30 -6.48
N THR A 98 -0.60 21.29 -7.75
CA THR A 98 -1.25 20.45 -8.75
C THR A 98 -0.55 19.09 -8.78
N PRO A 99 -1.29 17.96 -8.69
CA PRO A 99 -0.68 16.65 -8.83
C PRO A 99 -0.16 16.44 -10.25
N VAL A 100 0.96 15.74 -10.36
CA VAL A 100 1.46 15.21 -11.63
C VAL A 100 0.92 13.79 -11.77
N VAL A 101 0.48 13.41 -12.96
CA VAL A 101 -0.09 12.08 -13.20
C VAL A 101 0.73 11.36 -14.26
N CYS A 102 1.32 10.24 -13.88
CA CYS A 102 1.96 9.33 -14.82
C CYS A 102 0.91 8.35 -15.34
N ALA A 103 0.60 8.41 -16.64
CA ALA A 103 -0.25 7.44 -17.30
C ALA A 103 0.60 6.26 -17.81
N ALA A 104 0.11 5.03 -17.61
CA ALA A 104 0.76 3.84 -18.13
C ALA A 104 0.78 3.85 -19.67
N GLN A 105 1.82 3.20 -20.22
CA GLN A 105 1.96 2.95 -21.66
C GLN A 105 1.89 1.46 -21.90
N ASP A 106 0.76 1.01 -22.45
CA ASP A 106 0.47 -0.40 -22.67
C ASP A 106 0.67 -0.81 -24.14
N TYR A 107 1.14 -2.04 -24.34
CA TYR A 107 1.48 -2.60 -25.65
C TYR A 107 0.88 -3.99 -25.84
N ILE A 108 0.44 -4.31 -27.05
CA ILE A 108 0.05 -5.66 -27.46
C ILE A 108 1.08 -6.16 -28.47
N GLN A 109 1.80 -7.23 -28.11
CA GLN A 109 2.85 -7.81 -28.97
C GLN A 109 3.88 -6.75 -29.44
N GLY A 110 4.26 -5.83 -28.55
CA GLY A 110 5.22 -4.75 -28.82
C GLY A 110 4.66 -3.57 -29.62
N LYS A 111 3.37 -3.57 -29.99
CA LYS A 111 2.71 -2.43 -30.65
C LYS A 111 1.87 -1.65 -29.65
N GLN A 112 1.99 -0.32 -29.68
CA GLN A 112 1.20 0.55 -28.82
C GLN A 112 -0.29 0.41 -29.16
N ILE A 113 -1.14 0.48 -28.13
CA ILE A 113 -2.58 0.40 -28.30
C ILE A 113 -3.11 1.73 -28.84
N GLU A 114 -3.52 1.74 -30.10
CA GLU A 114 -4.04 2.94 -30.78
C GLU A 114 -5.54 3.18 -30.53
N ASP A 115 -6.33 2.13 -30.30
CA ASP A 115 -7.78 2.26 -30.03
C ASP A 115 -8.00 2.99 -28.69
N PRO A 116 -8.56 4.21 -28.69
CA PRO A 116 -8.75 4.99 -27.47
C PRO A 116 -9.70 4.31 -26.47
N ARG A 117 -10.67 3.52 -26.95
CA ARG A 117 -11.62 2.82 -26.07
C ARG A 117 -10.91 1.72 -25.30
N LEU A 118 -10.10 0.93 -26.00
CA LEU A 118 -9.31 -0.13 -25.39
C LEU A 118 -8.26 0.43 -24.43
N ARG A 119 -7.52 1.47 -24.85
CA ARG A 119 -6.55 2.15 -23.99
C ARG A 119 -7.19 2.65 -22.70
N ASN A 120 -8.33 3.32 -22.79
CA ASN A 120 -9.02 3.84 -21.61
C ASN A 120 -9.57 2.72 -20.72
N ALA A 121 -10.07 1.63 -21.31
CA ALA A 121 -10.51 0.46 -20.55
C ALA A 121 -9.36 -0.19 -19.76
N ILE A 122 -8.16 -0.27 -20.34
CA ILE A 122 -6.96 -0.83 -19.69
C ILE A 122 -6.48 0.09 -18.57
N LEU A 123 -6.41 1.40 -18.81
CA LEU A 123 -6.00 2.38 -17.79
C LEU A 123 -6.94 2.39 -16.56
N GLN A 124 -8.19 2.00 -16.74
CA GLN A 124 -9.17 1.89 -15.66
C GLN A 124 -9.19 0.53 -14.95
N LEU A 125 -8.36 -0.42 -15.37
CA LEU A 125 -8.29 -1.71 -14.70
C LEU A 125 -7.78 -1.54 -13.26
N PRO A 126 -8.34 -2.33 -12.32
CA PRO A 126 -7.81 -2.37 -10.97
C PRO A 126 -6.39 -2.95 -10.95
N ASP A 127 -5.56 -2.45 -10.06
CA ASP A 127 -4.14 -2.83 -9.93
C ASP A 127 -3.92 -4.35 -9.74
N ASN A 128 -4.88 -5.07 -9.16
CA ASN A 128 -4.82 -6.52 -9.01
C ASN A 128 -4.99 -7.31 -10.33
N LYS A 129 -5.27 -6.63 -11.44
CA LYS A 129 -5.32 -7.19 -12.80
C LYS A 129 -4.12 -6.79 -13.65
N THR A 130 -3.24 -5.93 -13.13
CA THR A 130 -2.13 -5.29 -13.86
C THR A 130 -0.83 -5.38 -13.05
N GLU A 131 -0.55 -6.56 -12.48
CA GLU A 131 0.69 -6.82 -11.71
C GLU A 131 0.94 -5.83 -10.56
N HIS A 132 -0.13 -5.33 -9.95
CA HIS A 132 -0.11 -4.33 -8.89
C HIS A 132 0.33 -2.92 -9.33
N LEU A 133 0.36 -2.64 -10.62
CA LEU A 133 0.66 -1.32 -11.20
C LEU A 133 -0.63 -0.61 -11.60
N PRO A 134 -0.86 0.66 -11.21
CA PRO A 134 -2.05 1.39 -11.60
C PRO A 134 -1.91 1.94 -13.02
N GLY A 135 -3.02 2.08 -13.74
CA GLY A 135 -3.03 2.77 -15.05
C GLY A 135 -2.72 4.27 -14.93
N TYR A 136 -3.10 4.89 -13.81
CA TYR A 136 -2.72 6.26 -13.47
C TYR A 136 -2.03 6.29 -12.10
N LEU A 137 -0.82 6.82 -12.07
CA LEU A 137 -0.07 7.06 -10.83
C LEU A 137 -0.02 8.57 -10.55
N PRO A 138 -0.95 9.10 -9.74
CA PRO A 138 -0.87 10.48 -9.29
C PRO A 138 0.26 10.64 -8.27
N LEU A 139 0.99 11.75 -8.37
CA LEU A 139 2.16 12.07 -7.55
C LEU A 139 2.14 13.55 -7.17
N VAL A 140 2.50 13.86 -5.93
CA VAL A 140 2.73 15.23 -5.46
C VAL A 140 3.91 15.23 -4.50
N PRO A 141 4.84 16.19 -4.58
CA PRO A 141 6.01 16.24 -3.70
C PRO A 141 5.66 16.03 -2.22
N GLY A 142 6.43 15.18 -1.54
CA GLY A 142 6.28 14.90 -0.11
C GLY A 142 5.40 13.69 0.24
N ILE A 143 4.74 13.04 -0.72
CA ILE A 143 3.97 11.83 -0.42
C ILE A 143 4.87 10.61 -0.20
N PRO A 144 4.51 9.71 0.73
CA PRO A 144 5.17 8.44 0.87
C PRO A 144 4.90 7.54 -0.35
N VAL A 145 5.93 6.85 -0.83
CA VAL A 145 5.86 5.88 -1.92
C VAL A 145 6.54 4.58 -1.53
N LEU A 146 6.22 3.50 -2.25
CA LEU A 146 6.83 2.18 -2.07
C LEU A 146 7.39 1.71 -3.40
N LEU A 147 8.60 1.14 -3.39
CA LEU A 147 9.10 0.39 -4.53
C LEU A 147 8.30 -0.92 -4.67
N THR A 148 7.88 -1.24 -5.89
CA THR A 148 7.14 -2.47 -6.22
C THR A 148 8.04 -3.55 -6.82
N GLU A 149 9.28 -3.19 -7.17
CA GLU A 149 10.22 -4.06 -7.88
C GLU A 149 11.59 -4.09 -7.20
N ASN A 150 12.36 -5.13 -7.49
CA ASN A 150 13.76 -5.24 -7.08
C ASN A 150 14.64 -4.61 -8.16
N ILE A 151 15.25 -3.48 -7.82
CA ILE A 151 16.09 -2.72 -8.77
C ILE A 151 17.57 -2.98 -8.47
N ALA A 152 17.98 -2.76 -7.22
CA ALA A 152 19.35 -2.93 -6.74
C ALA A 152 19.30 -3.33 -5.26
N THR A 153 19.11 -4.62 -4.99
CA THR A 153 18.87 -5.14 -3.63
C THR A 153 20.09 -4.95 -2.73
N GLU A 154 21.29 -4.97 -3.29
CA GLU A 154 22.57 -4.67 -2.65
C GLU A 154 22.68 -3.21 -2.17
N LEU A 155 21.90 -2.30 -2.77
CA LEU A 155 21.78 -0.89 -2.36
C LEU A 155 20.52 -0.63 -1.52
N GLY A 156 19.75 -1.67 -1.18
CA GLY A 156 18.49 -1.54 -0.46
C GLY A 156 17.32 -1.04 -1.31
N LEU A 157 17.45 -1.04 -2.65
CA LEU A 157 16.35 -0.69 -3.58
C LEU A 157 15.59 -1.97 -3.97
N SER A 158 14.86 -2.52 -3.01
CA SER A 158 14.04 -3.72 -3.18
C SER A 158 12.55 -3.43 -3.06
N ASN A 159 11.72 -4.38 -3.52
CA ASN A 159 10.27 -4.32 -3.33
C ASN A 159 9.93 -4.12 -1.83
N GLY A 160 9.02 -3.18 -1.55
CA GLY A 160 8.59 -2.79 -0.21
C GLY A 160 9.42 -1.68 0.43
N THR A 161 10.49 -1.21 -0.22
CA THR A 161 11.30 -0.09 0.29
C THR A 161 10.47 1.19 0.28
N ARG A 162 10.44 1.89 1.42
CA ARG A 162 9.75 3.17 1.58
C ARG A 162 10.60 4.31 1.05
N GLY A 163 9.95 5.23 0.33
CA GLY A 163 10.54 6.48 -0.11
C GLY A 163 9.58 7.65 0.07
N VAL A 164 10.05 8.83 -0.30
CA VAL A 164 9.25 10.05 -0.39
C VAL A 164 9.41 10.58 -1.81
N PHE A 165 8.30 10.74 -2.53
CA PHE A 165 8.34 11.34 -3.85
C PHE A 165 8.79 12.80 -3.73
N ARG A 166 9.84 13.18 -4.46
CA ARG A 166 10.42 14.54 -4.41
C ARG A 166 9.94 15.41 -5.56
N GLN A 167 10.16 14.93 -6.77
CA GLN A 167 9.80 15.61 -8.00
C GLN A 167 9.87 14.58 -9.13
N LEU A 168 9.26 14.93 -10.26
CA LEU A 168 9.45 14.20 -11.50
C LEU A 168 10.34 15.04 -12.41
N ALA A 169 11.43 14.44 -12.89
CA ALA A 169 12.41 15.09 -13.75
C ALA A 169 12.29 14.48 -15.15
N TYR A 170 12.20 15.33 -16.17
CA TYR A 170 12.15 14.92 -17.58
C TYR A 170 13.07 15.81 -18.40
N GLU A 171 13.47 15.30 -19.56
CA GLU A 171 14.11 16.09 -20.60
C GLU A 171 12.99 16.60 -21.56
N ASP A 172 12.51 17.82 -21.30
CA ASP A 172 11.70 18.74 -22.15
C ASP A 172 10.49 18.25 -23.00
N PHE A 173 9.97 17.03 -22.85
CA PHE A 173 8.73 16.62 -23.55
C PHE A 173 7.71 15.98 -22.60
N SER A 174 6.74 16.76 -22.12
CA SER A 174 5.56 16.22 -21.42
C SER A 174 4.27 16.83 -21.97
N GLU A 175 3.36 15.98 -22.45
CA GLU A 175 1.98 16.37 -22.75
C GLU A 175 1.22 16.68 -21.45
N SER A 176 0.40 17.73 -21.48
CA SER A 176 -0.39 18.17 -20.32
C SER A 176 -1.75 17.50 -20.32
N PHE A 177 -2.09 16.76 -19.26
CA PHE A 177 -3.44 16.20 -19.06
C PHE A 177 -4.16 16.96 -17.94
N HIS A 178 -5.39 17.40 -18.19
CA HIS A 178 -6.26 17.90 -17.12
C HIS A 178 -6.87 16.72 -16.37
N PHE A 179 -6.42 16.52 -15.13
CA PHE A 179 -6.86 15.42 -14.25
C PHE A 179 -8.05 15.87 -13.38
N ILE A 180 -9.18 15.18 -13.44
CA ILE A 180 -10.37 15.46 -12.63
C ILE A 180 -10.69 14.24 -11.75
N ASP A 181 -11.17 14.44 -10.52
CA ASP A 181 -11.49 13.38 -9.53
C ASP A 181 -12.45 12.29 -10.06
N THR A 182 -13.19 12.57 -11.13
CA THR A 182 -14.04 11.61 -11.84
C THR A 182 -13.28 10.53 -12.60
N ASP A 183 -11.98 10.71 -12.82
CA ASP A 183 -11.14 9.83 -13.64
C ASP A 183 -10.58 8.64 -12.84
N PHE A 184 -10.78 8.62 -11.52
CA PHE A 184 -10.48 7.43 -10.73
C PHE A 184 -11.47 6.31 -11.02
N PRO A 185 -10.99 5.06 -11.19
CA PRO A 185 -11.87 3.90 -11.29
C PRO A 185 -12.79 3.85 -10.07
N LYS A 186 -14.09 4.07 -10.30
CA LYS A 186 -15.12 3.88 -9.29
C LYS A 186 -15.34 2.37 -9.17
N HIS A 187 -14.56 1.72 -8.31
CA HIS A 187 -14.82 0.32 -7.96
C HIS A 187 -16.18 0.26 -7.25
N ARG A 188 -17.18 -0.33 -7.93
CA ARG A 188 -18.43 -0.79 -7.32
C ARG A 188 -18.17 -2.07 -6.51
#